data_AF-A0A968U1Z6-F1
#
_entry.id   AF-A0A968U1Z6-F1
#
_cell.length_a   1.000
_cell.length_b   1.000
_cell.length_c   1.000
_cell.angle_alpha   90.00
_cell.angle_beta   90.00
_cell.angle_gamma   90.00
#
_symmetry.space_group_name_H-M   'P 1'
#
loop_
_entity.id
_entity.type
_entity.pdbx_description
1 polymer ?
#
loop_
_entity_poly.entity_id
_entity_poly.type
_entity_poly.pdbx_seq_one_letter_code
_entity_poly.pdbx_strand_id
1 'polypeptide(L)'
;MTGIQTWRFITLMLASLSLSPSMAHLLEMPQRLKFDQQLWVQVTVFGNVYRLFGSVGAVFEVGAILAAIVLTTLVRKHRSGFYWTLAGTLLLVLALVSWILFVAPMNAEFAQWLTNPVPVNWTRYRDQWEYAHATNAVIKLLALSLLVLSVLIEVPRKKTIDYS
;
A
#
# COMPACT_ATOMS: atom_id res chain seq x y z
N MET A 1 5.79 25.19 9.65
CA MET A 1 4.80 24.10 9.80
C MET A 1 4.67 23.77 11.28
N THR A 2 3.47 23.56 11.81
CA THR A 2 3.28 23.03 13.17
C THR A 2 3.72 21.57 13.25
N GLY A 3 3.94 21.03 14.45
CA GLY A 3 4.30 19.61 14.61
C GLY A 3 3.31 18.65 13.95
N ILE A 4 2.01 18.91 14.05
CA ILE A 4 0.96 18.13 13.39
C ILE A 4 1.07 18.25 11.85
N GLN A 5 1.31 19.44 11.31
CA GLN A 5 1.48 19.63 9.87
C GLN A 5 2.68 18.86 9.32
N THR A 6 3.79 18.82 10.06
CA THR A 6 4.97 18.02 9.69
C THR A 6 4.64 16.53 9.65
N TRP A 7 3.96 16.00 10.68
CA TRP A 7 3.56 14.60 10.72
C TRP A 7 2.53 14.22 9.65
N ARG A 8 1.61 15.13 9.31
CA ARG A 8 0.70 14.96 8.16
C ARG A 8 1.47 14.81 6.86
N PHE A 9 2.41 15.72 6.61
CA PHE A 9 3.23 15.69 5.41
C PHE A 9 4.02 14.37 5.32
N ILE A 10 4.74 14.00 6.38
CA ILE A 10 5.52 12.75 6.43
C ILE A 10 4.62 11.54 6.17
N THR A 11 3.48 11.46 6.86
CA THR A 11 2.55 10.32 6.74
C THR A 11 2.01 10.20 5.32
N LEU A 12 1.56 11.31 4.72
CA LEU A 12 1.03 11.32 3.36
C LEU A 12 2.09 10.94 2.32
N MET A 13 3.32 11.44 2.45
CA MET A 13 4.42 11.10 1.56
C MET A 13 4.77 9.60 1.65
N LEU A 14 4.92 9.06 2.87
CA LEU A 14 5.23 7.65 3.07
C LEU A 14 4.09 6.73 2.60
N ALA A 15 2.83 7.08 2.89
CA ALA A 15 1.68 6.32 2.41
C ALA A 15 1.59 6.32 0.87
N SER A 16 1.88 7.46 0.23
CA SER A 16 1.91 7.56 -1.23
C SER A 16 3.03 6.70 -1.82
N LEU A 17 4.24 6.77 -1.25
CA LEU A 17 5.39 5.96 -1.69
C LEU A 17 5.16 4.45 -1.46
N SER A 18 4.45 4.08 -0.39
CA SER A 18 4.04 2.70 -0.13
C SER A 18 2.96 2.19 -1.09
N LEU A 19 2.05 3.07 -1.54
CA LEU A 19 1.03 2.75 -2.54
C LEU A 19 1.62 2.52 -3.93
N SER A 20 2.65 3.30 -4.32
CA SER A 20 3.25 3.26 -5.66
C SER A 20 3.55 1.84 -6.20
N PRO A 21 4.29 0.96 -5.50
CA PRO A 21 4.57 -0.40 -6.00
C PRO A 21 3.30 -1.25 -6.13
N SER A 22 2.35 -1.12 -5.21
CA SER A 22 1.07 -1.86 -5.29
C SER A 22 0.21 -1.36 -6.47
N MET A 23 0.19 -0.05 -6.73
CA MET A 23 -0.50 0.52 -7.87
C MET A 23 0.14 0.09 -9.19
N ALA A 24 1.47 0.05 -9.28
CA ALA A 24 2.18 -0.48 -10.43
C ALA A 24 1.77 -1.94 -10.70
N HIS A 25 1.77 -2.79 -9.67
CA HIS A 25 1.27 -4.17 -9.79
C HIS A 25 -0.17 -4.25 -10.31
N LEU A 26 -1.09 -3.46 -9.74
CA LEU A 26 -2.48 -3.44 -10.17
C LEU A 26 -2.63 -3.09 -11.66
N LEU A 27 -1.86 -2.11 -12.14
CA LEU A 27 -1.93 -1.66 -13.54
C LEU A 27 -1.25 -2.62 -14.52
N GLU A 28 -0.22 -3.34 -14.09
CA GLU A 28 0.46 -4.36 -14.90
C GLU A 28 -0.37 -5.66 -15.03
N MET A 29 -1.19 -5.97 -14.01
CA MET A 29 -1.90 -7.23 -13.87
C MET A 29 -2.69 -7.65 -15.12
N PRO A 30 -3.51 -6.80 -15.79
CA PRO A 30 -4.31 -7.23 -16.93
C PRO A 30 -3.48 -7.78 -18.10
N GLN A 31 -2.25 -7.29 -18.29
CA GLN A 31 -1.34 -7.81 -19.30
C GLN A 31 -0.61 -9.05 -18.79
N ARG A 32 -0.15 -9.04 -17.53
CA ARG A 32 0.59 -10.16 -16.94
C ARG A 32 -0.23 -11.44 -16.80
N LEU A 33 -1.56 -11.34 -16.62
CA LEU A 33 -2.45 -12.50 -16.63
C LEU A 33 -2.51 -13.24 -17.99
N LYS A 34 -2.10 -12.58 -19.08
CA LYS A 34 -2.03 -13.18 -20.43
C LYS A 34 -0.69 -13.86 -20.72
N PHE A 35 0.30 -13.70 -19.85
CA PHE A 35 1.61 -14.33 -20.05
C PHE A 35 1.49 -15.84 -19.92
N ASP A 36 2.25 -16.56 -20.74
CA ASP A 36 2.50 -17.97 -20.54
C ASP A 36 3.38 -18.20 -19.30
N GLN A 37 3.54 -19.48 -18.93
CA GLN A 37 4.32 -19.88 -17.76
C GLN A 37 5.76 -19.41 -17.85
N GLN A 38 6.39 -19.59 -19.02
CA GLN A 38 7.80 -19.30 -19.21
C GLN A 38 8.07 -17.81 -18.99
N LEU A 39 7.29 -16.95 -19.63
CA LEU A 39 7.46 -15.51 -19.52
C LEU A 39 7.13 -15.01 -18.11
N TRP A 40 6.02 -15.45 -17.51
CA TRP A 40 5.63 -14.96 -16.19
C TRP A 40 6.64 -15.35 -15.11
N VAL A 41 7.09 -16.60 -15.12
CA VAL A 41 8.09 -17.11 -14.16
C VAL A 41 9.45 -16.45 -14.40
N GLN A 42 9.85 -16.26 -15.66
CA GLN A 42 11.11 -15.61 -15.98
C GLN A 42 11.17 -14.18 -15.45
N VAL A 43 10.12 -13.39 -15.63
CA VAL A 43 10.08 -11.99 -15.16
C VAL A 43 9.96 -11.91 -13.64
N THR A 44 9.05 -12.70 -13.06
CA THR A 44 8.63 -12.53 -11.65
C THR A 44 9.56 -13.26 -10.68
N VAL A 45 10.02 -14.46 -11.03
CA VAL A 45 10.74 -15.36 -10.13
C VAL A 45 12.25 -15.32 -10.39
N PHE A 46 12.68 -15.64 -11.61
CA PHE A 46 14.12 -15.71 -11.93
C PHE A 46 14.75 -14.33 -12.11
N GLY A 47 14.13 -13.49 -12.94
CA GLY A 47 14.54 -12.10 -13.17
C GLY A 47 14.26 -11.22 -11.95
N ASN A 48 13.31 -11.61 -11.11
CA ASN A 48 12.97 -10.99 -9.83
C ASN A 48 12.87 -9.45 -9.92
N VAL A 49 12.16 -8.97 -10.95
CA VAL A 49 12.04 -7.53 -11.24
C VAL A 49 11.41 -6.75 -10.07
N TYR A 50 10.66 -7.44 -9.21
CA TYR A 50 9.98 -6.88 -8.03
C TYR A 50 10.81 -6.94 -6.74
N ARG A 51 12.08 -7.34 -6.79
CA ARG A 51 12.95 -7.40 -5.60
C ARG A 51 12.94 -6.12 -4.78
N LEU A 52 13.06 -4.96 -5.44
CA LEU A 52 13.07 -3.66 -4.76
C LEU A 52 11.69 -3.23 -4.28
N PHE A 53 10.63 -3.75 -4.90
CA PHE A 53 9.25 -3.51 -4.46
C PHE A 53 9.03 -4.18 -3.09
N GLY A 54 9.57 -5.39 -2.91
CA GLY A 54 9.55 -6.09 -1.63
C GLY A 54 10.41 -5.45 -0.55
N SER A 55 11.64 -5.02 -0.87
CA SER A 55 12.56 -4.47 0.15
C SER A 55 12.31 -2.99 0.44
N VAL A 56 12.45 -2.13 -0.56
CA VAL A 56 12.28 -0.68 -0.41
C VAL A 56 10.81 -0.34 -0.14
N GLY A 57 9.88 -1.02 -0.81
CA GLY A 57 8.45 -0.85 -0.55
C GLY A 57 8.06 -1.21 0.89
N ALA A 58 8.66 -2.24 1.49
CA ALA A 58 8.43 -2.58 2.89
C ALA A 58 8.92 -1.47 3.85
N VAL A 59 10.04 -0.81 3.55
CA VAL A 59 10.51 0.34 4.34
C VAL A 59 9.48 1.47 4.32
N PHE A 60 8.94 1.80 3.14
CA PHE A 60 7.89 2.82 3.03
C PHE A 60 6.59 2.40 3.71
N GLU A 61 6.19 1.13 3.61
CA GLU A 61 4.97 0.60 4.25
C GLU A 61 5.04 0.65 5.78
N VAL A 62 6.12 0.12 6.37
CA VAL A 62 6.33 0.17 7.82
C VAL A 62 6.48 1.62 8.29
N GLY A 63 7.22 2.44 7.55
CA GLY A 63 7.35 3.87 7.85
C GLY A 63 6.01 4.61 7.83
N ALA A 64 5.16 4.33 6.83
CA ALA A 64 3.82 4.92 6.73
C ALA A 64 2.93 4.53 7.91
N ILE A 65 2.93 3.25 8.30
CA ILE A 65 2.16 2.76 9.46
C ILE A 65 2.62 3.45 10.74
N LEU A 66 3.92 3.48 11.01
CA LEU A 66 4.46 4.10 12.23
C LEU A 66 4.15 5.60 12.27
N ALA A 67 4.33 6.31 11.14
CA ALA A 67 3.99 7.72 11.04
C ALA A 67 2.50 7.98 11.24
N ALA A 68 1.63 7.15 10.65
CA ALA A 68 0.18 7.26 10.80
C ALA A 68 -0.30 6.99 12.23
N ILE A 69 0.33 6.04 12.94
CA ILE A 69 0.08 5.79 14.37
C ILE A 69 0.45 7.04 15.19
N VAL A 70 1.66 7.58 14.99
CA VAL A 70 2.07 8.81 15.69
C VAL A 70 1.11 9.95 15.38
N LEU A 71 0.78 10.18 14.11
CA LEU A 71 -0.17 11.22 13.71
C LEU A 71 -1.53 11.02 14.38
N THR A 72 -2.07 9.80 14.40
CA THR A 72 -3.34 9.46 15.07
C THR A 72 -3.31 9.83 16.56
N THR A 73 -2.19 9.56 17.26
CA THR A 73 -2.05 9.96 18.66
C THR A 73 -1.98 11.47 18.85
N LEU A 74 -1.34 12.21 17.93
CA LEU A 74 -1.22 13.66 17.99
C LEU A 74 -2.57 14.35 17.73
N VAL A 75 -3.38 13.85 16.80
CA VAL A 75 -4.68 14.43 16.46
C VAL A 75 -5.83 13.95 17.35
N ARG A 76 -5.58 13.14 18.39
CA ARG A 76 -6.62 12.51 19.24
C ARG A 76 -7.61 13.47 19.91
N LYS A 77 -7.22 14.75 20.12
CA LYS A 77 -8.09 15.79 20.68
C LYS A 77 -8.85 16.58 19.60
N HIS A 78 -8.50 16.41 18.33
CA HIS A 78 -9.12 17.06 17.17
C HIS A 78 -10.18 16.14 16.56
N ARG A 79 -11.40 16.19 17.14
CA ARG A 79 -12.49 15.23 16.86
C ARG A 79 -12.83 15.07 15.36
N SER A 80 -12.71 16.13 14.57
CA SER A 80 -13.05 16.10 13.13
C SER A 80 -12.05 15.30 12.31
N GLY A 81 -10.74 15.47 12.50
CA GLY A 81 -9.69 14.76 11.74
C GLY A 81 -9.27 13.41 12.34
N PHE A 82 -9.55 13.17 13.62
CA PHE A 82 -9.11 11.96 14.32
C PHE A 82 -9.65 10.67 13.69
N TYR A 83 -10.96 10.54 13.51
CA TYR A 83 -11.56 9.30 13.04
C TYR A 83 -11.11 8.93 11.61
N TRP A 84 -10.95 9.92 10.73
CA TRP A 84 -10.40 9.72 9.39
C TRP A 84 -8.94 9.26 9.42
N THR A 85 -8.13 9.85 10.30
CA THR A 85 -6.72 9.46 10.47
C THR A 85 -6.60 8.05 11.04
N LEU A 86 -7.43 7.71 12.04
CA LEU A 86 -7.46 6.37 12.63
C LEU A 86 -7.91 5.32 11.60
N ALA A 87 -8.98 5.58 10.86
CA ALA A 87 -9.47 4.67 9.82
C ALA A 87 -8.41 4.45 8.72
N GLY A 88 -7.75 5.51 8.25
CA GLY A 88 -6.63 5.40 7.31
C GLY A 88 -5.46 4.58 7.87
N THR A 89 -5.12 4.78 9.14
CA THR A 89 -4.07 4.00 9.83
C THR A 89 -4.41 2.52 9.90
N LEU A 90 -5.66 2.18 10.25
CA LEU A 90 -6.12 0.80 10.32
C LEU A 90 -6.09 0.11 8.95
N LEU A 91 -6.41 0.84 7.86
CA LEU A 91 -6.30 0.31 6.50
C LEU A 91 -4.84 0.08 6.08
N LEU A 92 -3.89 0.93 6.48
CA LEU A 92 -2.46 0.67 6.25
C LEU A 92 -2.01 -0.61 6.96
N VAL A 93 -2.42 -0.81 8.22
CA VAL A 93 -2.14 -2.05 8.96
C VAL A 93 -2.79 -3.26 8.28
N LEU A 94 -4.04 -3.12 7.82
CA LEU A 94 -4.74 -4.17 7.10
C LEU A 94 -4.04 -4.56 5.79
N ALA A 95 -3.48 -3.59 5.05
CA ALA A 95 -2.71 -3.87 3.84
C ALA A 95 -1.47 -4.71 4.15
N LEU A 96 -0.73 -4.38 5.23
CA LEU A 96 0.43 -5.17 5.65
C LEU A 96 0.01 -6.59 6.05
N VAL A 97 -1.06 -6.74 6.83
CA VAL A 97 -1.59 -8.06 7.22
C VAL A 97 -2.01 -8.86 5.99
N SER A 98 -2.72 -8.24 5.05
CA SER A 98 -3.11 -8.86 3.77
C SER A 98 -1.88 -9.33 2.98
N TRP A 99 -0.83 -8.51 2.88
CA TRP A 99 0.43 -8.91 2.24
C TRP A 99 1.07 -10.13 2.93
N ILE A 100 1.15 -10.13 4.26
CA ILE A 100 1.72 -11.24 5.05
C ILE A 100 0.94 -12.53 4.81
N LEU A 101 -0.39 -12.46 4.75
CA LEU A 101 -1.24 -13.65 4.64
C LEU A 101 -1.32 -14.19 3.21
N PHE A 102 -1.28 -13.34 2.19
CA PHE A 102 -1.59 -13.76 0.82
C PHE A 102 -0.43 -13.66 -0.16
N VAL A 103 0.49 -12.71 0.03
CA VAL A 103 1.65 -12.50 -0.85
C VAL A 103 2.89 -13.20 -0.33
N ALA A 104 3.21 -13.06 0.96
CA ALA A 104 4.43 -13.63 1.54
C ALA A 104 4.54 -15.16 1.35
N PRO A 105 3.46 -15.97 1.48
CA PRO A 105 3.55 -17.41 1.24
C PRO A 105 3.87 -17.74 -0.21
N MET A 106 3.37 -16.94 -1.15
CA MET A 106 3.66 -17.12 -2.57
C MET A 106 5.12 -16.75 -2.89
N ASN A 107 5.67 -15.69 -2.27
CA ASN A 107 7.09 -15.38 -2.39
C ASN A 107 7.99 -16.51 -1.85
N ALA A 108 7.59 -17.14 -0.73
CA ALA A 108 8.31 -18.28 -0.17
C ALA A 108 8.26 -19.50 -1.10
N GLU A 109 7.11 -19.74 -1.74
CA GLU A 109 6.96 -20.78 -2.76
C GLU A 109 7.83 -20.49 -3.99
N PHE A 110 7.83 -19.25 -4.50
CA PHE A 110 8.64 -18.87 -5.66
C PHE A 110 10.14 -19.05 -5.41
N ALA A 111 10.60 -18.90 -4.17
CA ALA A 111 11.99 -19.20 -3.81
C ALA A 111 12.34 -20.69 -4.01
N GLN A 112 11.39 -21.61 -3.84
CA GLN A 112 11.58 -23.03 -4.12
C GLN A 112 11.72 -23.31 -5.62
N TRP A 113 11.04 -22.53 -6.47
CA TRP A 113 11.07 -22.71 -7.92
C TRP A 113 12.41 -22.33 -8.56
N LEU A 114 13.30 -21.66 -7.82
CA LEU A 114 14.65 -21.32 -8.30
C LEU A 114 15.52 -22.56 -8.51
N THR A 115 15.25 -23.64 -7.77
CA THR A 115 16.03 -24.88 -7.79
C THR A 115 15.19 -26.12 -8.07
N ASN A 116 13.87 -25.99 -8.11
CA ASN A 116 12.93 -27.09 -8.36
C ASN A 116 12.07 -26.80 -9.59
N PRO A 117 11.51 -27.84 -10.25
CA PRO A 117 10.57 -27.65 -11.34
C PRO A 117 9.37 -26.80 -10.92
N VAL A 118 8.94 -25.89 -11.80
CA VAL A 118 7.74 -25.09 -11.57
C VAL A 118 6.50 -26.01 -11.53
N PRO A 119 5.60 -25.88 -10.55
CA PRO A 119 4.40 -26.70 -10.45
C PRO A 119 3.51 -26.65 -11.70
N VAL A 120 2.88 -27.77 -12.05
CA VAL A 120 1.95 -27.85 -13.20
C VAL A 120 0.76 -26.88 -13.03
N ASN A 121 0.32 -26.67 -11.80
CA ASN A 121 -0.76 -25.74 -11.43
C ASN A 121 -0.25 -24.32 -11.07
N TRP A 122 0.89 -23.88 -11.63
CA TRP A 122 1.53 -22.58 -11.34
C TRP A 122 0.58 -21.37 -11.41
N THR A 123 -0.44 -21.42 -12.27
CA THR A 123 -1.42 -20.33 -12.42
C THR A 123 -2.15 -20.03 -11.12
N ARG A 124 -2.40 -21.04 -10.27
CA ARG A 124 -3.01 -20.82 -8.94
C ARG A 124 -2.15 -19.90 -8.07
N TYR A 125 -0.84 -20.09 -8.09
CA TYR A 125 0.11 -19.30 -7.31
C TYR A 125 0.29 -17.90 -7.90
N ARG A 126 0.37 -17.79 -9.23
CA ARG A 126 0.30 -16.50 -9.93
C ARG A 126 -0.94 -15.74 -9.52
N ASP A 127 -2.11 -16.34 -9.69
CA ASP A 127 -3.40 -15.66 -9.51
C ASP A 127 -3.52 -15.16 -8.08
N GLN A 128 -3.21 -16.00 -7.08
CA GLN A 128 -3.19 -15.55 -5.69
C GLN A 128 -2.26 -14.36 -5.49
N TRP A 129 -1.04 -14.41 -6.02
CA TRP A 129 -0.06 -13.35 -5.85
C TRP A 129 -0.47 -12.04 -6.56
N GLU A 130 -0.96 -12.11 -7.79
CA GLU A 130 -1.41 -10.94 -8.57
C GLU A 130 -2.66 -10.30 -7.94
N TYR A 131 -3.68 -11.09 -7.62
CA TYR A 131 -4.92 -10.58 -7.00
C TYR A 131 -4.68 -10.05 -5.58
N ALA A 132 -3.75 -10.63 -4.81
CA ALA A 132 -3.41 -10.13 -3.48
C ALA A 132 -2.70 -8.76 -3.56
N HIS A 133 -1.79 -8.56 -4.52
CA HIS A 133 -1.20 -7.24 -4.76
C HIS A 133 -2.21 -6.21 -5.24
N ALA A 134 -3.10 -6.60 -6.16
CA ALA A 134 -4.21 -5.75 -6.61
C ALA A 134 -5.12 -5.33 -5.43
N THR A 135 -5.45 -6.27 -4.56
CA THR A 135 -6.24 -6.01 -3.34
C THR A 135 -5.52 -5.04 -2.41
N ASN A 136 -4.21 -5.24 -2.19
CA ASN A 136 -3.40 -4.33 -1.39
C ASN A 136 -3.33 -2.92 -1.98
N ALA A 137 -3.30 -2.78 -3.30
CA ALA A 137 -3.35 -1.47 -3.96
C ALA A 137 -4.63 -0.72 -3.63
N VAL A 138 -5.78 -1.40 -3.69
CA VAL A 138 -7.09 -0.81 -3.35
C VAL A 138 -7.15 -0.42 -1.87
N ILE A 139 -6.71 -1.29 -0.96
CA ILE A 139 -6.69 -1.00 0.49
C ILE A 139 -5.82 0.23 0.77
N LYS A 140 -4.60 0.29 0.20
CA LYS A 140 -3.67 1.42 0.39
C LYS A 140 -4.19 2.71 -0.24
N LEU A 141 -4.89 2.64 -1.38
CA LEU A 141 -5.53 3.80 -2.01
C LEU A 141 -6.63 4.37 -1.12
N LEU A 142 -7.47 3.51 -0.54
CA LEU A 142 -8.48 3.92 0.43
C LEU A 142 -7.82 4.52 1.68
N ALA A 143 -6.77 3.89 2.20
CA ALA A 143 -6.01 4.40 3.35
C ALA A 143 -5.48 5.82 3.12
N LEU A 144 -4.80 6.04 1.99
CA LEU A 144 -4.28 7.35 1.59
C LEU A 144 -5.42 8.36 1.42
N SER A 145 -6.53 7.96 0.81
CA SER A 145 -7.70 8.82 0.61
C SER A 145 -8.28 9.31 1.95
N LEU A 146 -8.42 8.43 2.95
CA LEU A 146 -8.89 8.81 4.29
C LEU A 146 -7.88 9.72 5.01
N LEU A 147 -6.58 9.49 4.85
CA LEU A 147 -5.53 10.35 5.39
C LEU A 147 -5.55 11.74 4.73
N VAL A 148 -5.79 11.85 3.43
CA VAL A 148 -5.95 13.15 2.74
C VAL A 148 -7.20 13.87 3.22
N LEU A 149 -8.34 13.16 3.31
CA LEU A 149 -9.59 13.72 3.83
C LEU A 149 -9.44 14.25 5.26
N SER A 150 -8.66 13.57 6.11
CA SER A 150 -8.42 14.02 7.48
C SER A 150 -7.74 15.39 7.56
N VAL A 151 -6.90 15.72 6.56
CA VAL A 151 -6.27 17.04 6.45
C VAL A 151 -7.25 18.06 5.88
N LEU A 152 -7.99 17.72 4.82
CA LEU A 152 -8.89 18.64 4.13
C LEU A 152 -10.05 19.12 5.01
N ILE A 153 -10.58 18.26 5.88
CA ILE A 153 -11.70 18.59 6.77
C ILE A 153 -11.28 19.56 7.90
N GLU A 154 -9.99 19.63 8.22
CA GLU A 154 -9.47 20.55 9.23
C GLU A 154 -9.07 21.93 8.69
N VAL A 155 -9.05 22.14 7.38
CA VAL A 155 -8.79 23.46 6.81
C VAL A 155 -10.01 24.35 7.07
N PRO A 156 -9.88 25.46 7.82
CA PRO A 156 -11.01 26.37 8.04
C PRO A 156 -11.50 26.90 6.68
N ARG A 157 -12.79 26.74 6.37
CA ARG A 157 -13.39 27.47 5.23
C ARG A 157 -13.22 28.96 5.49
N LYS A 158 -12.54 29.66 4.58
CA LYS A 158 -12.50 31.13 4.58
C LYS A 158 -13.96 31.59 4.54
N LYS A 159 -14.46 32.20 5.61
CA LYS A 159 -15.74 32.90 5.56
C LYS A 159 -15.58 33.99 4.51
N THR A 160 -16.32 33.90 3.40
CA THR A 160 -16.58 35.06 2.56
C THR A 160 -17.22 36.11 3.46
N ILE A 161 -16.48 37.18 3.75
CA ILE A 161 -17.04 38.36 4.40
C ILE A 161 -17.85 39.03 3.29
N ASP A 162 -19.16 38.85 3.31
CA ASP A 162 -20.06 39.68 2.50
C ASP A 162 -20.00 41.10 3.07
N TYR A 163 -19.48 42.03 2.26
CA TYR A 163 -19.67 43.45 2.49
C TYR A 163 -21.04 43.80 1.92
N SER A 164 -22.07 43.77 2.76
CA SER A 164 -23.40 44.35 2.49
C SER A 164 -23.63 45.55 3.38
#